data_AF-A0A963Q7G2-F1
#
_entry.id   AF-A0A963Q7G2-F1
#
_cell.length_a   1.000
_cell.length_b   1.000
_cell.length_c   1.000
_cell.angle_alpha   90.00
_cell.angle_beta   90.00
_cell.angle_gamma   90.00
#
_symmetry.space_group_name_H-M   'P 1'
#
loop_
_entity.id
_entity.type
_entity.pdbx_description
1 polymer ?
#
loop_
_entity_poly.entity_id
_entity_poly.type
_entity_poly.pdbx_seq_one_letter_code
_entity_poly.pdbx_strand_id
1 'polypeptide(L)' 'GLRPMTPDGTPIVGATRFLNLLLSTGHGTLGWTMACGSARLVSDMVSGQRPEISAEGLGIDRYAPGRARGRLARPVTAPA' A
#
# COMPACT_ATOMS: atom_id res chain seq x y z
N GLY A 1 13.20 -17.78 9.58
CA GLY A 1 12.06 -16.90 9.96
C GLY A 1 10.95 -17.02 8.94
N LEU A 2 9.71 -16.69 9.32
CA LEU A 2 8.56 -16.64 8.40
C LEU A 2 8.77 -15.55 7.35
N ARG A 3 8.39 -15.81 6.09
CA ARG A 3 8.53 -14.86 4.97
C ARG A 3 7.21 -14.72 4.22
N PRO A 4 6.22 -14.02 4.79
CA PRO A 4 4.94 -13.78 4.12
C PRO A 4 5.17 -13.11 2.76
N MET A 5 4.65 -13.71 1.70
CA MET A 5 4.82 -13.27 0.33
C MET A 5 3.46 -13.33 -0.37
N THR A 6 3.21 -12.38 -1.26
CA THR A 6 2.03 -12.41 -2.13
C THR A 6 2.18 -13.45 -3.25
N PRO A 7 1.09 -13.95 -3.86
CA PRO A 7 1.17 -14.92 -4.95
C PRO A 7 1.99 -14.49 -6.18
N ASP A 8 2.05 -13.18 -6.44
CA ASP A 8 2.80 -12.56 -7.55
C ASP A 8 4.16 -11.98 -7.14
N GLY A 9 4.57 -12.18 -5.87
CA GLY A 9 5.83 -11.68 -5.31
C GLY A 9 5.93 -10.17 -5.08
N THR A 10 5.00 -9.36 -5.58
CA THR A 10 5.00 -7.89 -5.41
C THR A 10 4.38 -7.55 -4.06
N PRO A 11 4.95 -6.70 -3.19
CA PRO A 11 4.32 -6.39 -1.91
C PRO A 11 2.95 -5.73 -2.08
N ILE A 12 2.12 -5.79 -1.04
CA ILE A 12 0.91 -4.97 -0.92
C ILE A 12 1.26 -3.75 -0.07
N VAL A 13 1.22 -2.58 -0.68
CA VAL A 13 1.43 -1.28 -0.04
C VAL A 13 0.35 -0.30 -0.46
N GLY A 14 -0.44 0.20 0.49
CA GLY A 14 -1.44 1.22 0.21
C GLY A 14 -2.72 1.11 1.03
N ALA A 15 -3.71 1.92 0.64
CA ALA A 15 -5.00 2.00 1.33
C ALA A 15 -5.85 0.75 1.15
N THR A 16 -6.71 0.51 2.14
CA THR A 16 -7.74 -0.53 2.06
C THR A 16 -9.12 0.09 1.84
N ARG A 17 -10.14 -0.78 1.75
CA ARG A 17 -11.55 -0.34 1.80
C ARG A 17 -11.96 0.25 3.15
N PHE A 18 -11.16 0.03 4.20
CA PHE A 18 -11.43 0.55 5.52
C PHE A 18 -10.73 1.91 5.70
N LEU A 19 -11.45 2.85 6.31
CA LEU A 19 -10.93 4.16 6.61
C LEU A 19 -9.77 4.05 7.60
N ASN A 20 -8.73 4.86 7.39
CA ASN A 20 -7.55 4.94 8.25
C ASN A 20 -6.79 3.61 8.42
N LEU A 21 -6.91 2.69 7.47
CA LEU A 21 -6.15 1.45 7.44
C LEU A 21 -5.33 1.34 6.16
N LEU A 22 -4.00 1.36 6.34
CA LEU A 22 -3.00 1.13 5.31
C LEU A 22 -2.37 -0.26 5.50
N LEU A 23 -1.98 -0.89 4.39
CA LEU A 23 -1.22 -2.14 4.38
C LEU A 23 0.22 -1.87 3.95
N SER A 24 1.15 -2.60 4.56
CA SER A 24 2.54 -2.75 4.13
C SER A 24 2.98 -4.16 4.47
N THR A 25 2.67 -5.11 3.58
CA THR A 25 2.87 -6.54 3.83
C THR A 25 3.20 -7.31 2.55
N GLY A 26 3.62 -8.57 2.71
CA GLY A 26 3.83 -9.50 1.60
C GLY A 26 5.17 -9.34 0.86
N HIS A 27 6.14 -8.66 1.45
CA HIS A 27 7.46 -8.40 0.83
C HIS A 27 8.35 -9.64 0.68
N GLY A 28 7.98 -10.78 1.27
CA GLY A 28 8.69 -12.04 1.12
C GLY A 28 10.17 -11.96 1.52
N THR A 29 11.04 -12.48 0.67
CA THR A 29 12.51 -12.47 0.87
C THR A 29 13.14 -11.10 0.69
N LEU A 30 12.47 -10.19 -0.03
CA LEU A 30 12.97 -8.86 -0.39
C LEU A 30 12.55 -7.77 0.61
N GLY A 31 11.96 -8.15 1.75
CA GLY A 31 11.48 -7.20 2.77
C GLY A 31 12.51 -6.18 3.22
N TRP A 32 13.75 -6.60 3.46
CA TRP A 32 14.82 -5.67 3.85
C TRP A 32 15.19 -4.71 2.71
N THR A 33 15.35 -5.24 1.50
CA THR A 33 15.67 -4.45 0.30
C THR A 33 14.62 -3.38 0.02
N MET A 34 13.34 -3.70 0.20
CA MET A 34 12.21 -2.82 -0.12
C MET A 34 11.73 -1.96 1.06
N ALA A 35 12.35 -2.09 2.23
CA ALA A 35 11.87 -1.46 3.47
C ALA A 35 11.76 0.07 3.34
N CYS A 36 12.83 0.73 2.88
CA CYS A 36 12.87 2.20 2.80
C CYS A 36 11.86 2.74 1.78
N GLY A 37 11.74 2.10 0.62
CA GLY A 37 10.76 2.51 -0.40
C GLY A 37 9.32 2.36 0.08
N SER A 38 9.00 1.26 0.76
CA SER A 38 7.68 1.03 1.34
C SER A 38 7.36 2.03 2.45
N ALA A 39 8.34 2.32 3.32
CA ALA A 39 8.18 3.29 4.40
C ALA A 39 7.97 4.71 3.87
N ARG A 40 8.70 5.14 2.83
CA ARG A 40 8.50 6.44 2.18
C ARG A 40 7.07 6.57 1.64
N LEU A 41 6.61 5.54 0.92
CA LEU A 41 5.28 5.51 0.32
C LEU A 41 4.18 5.60 1.39
N VAL A 42 4.28 4.81 2.46
CA VAL A 42 3.32 4.84 3.58
C VAL A 42 3.36 6.19 4.30
N SER A 43 4.54 6.75 4.53
CA SER A 43 4.69 8.06 5.19
C SER A 43 3.99 9.19 4.44
N ASP A 44 4.11 9.21 3.11
CA ASP A 44 3.41 10.18 2.27
C ASP A 44 1.88 10.03 2.40
N MET A 45 1.38 8.79 2.32
CA MET A 45 -0.05 8.51 2.45
C MET A 45 -0.62 8.90 3.83
N VAL A 46 0.11 8.61 4.92
CA VAL A 46 -0.28 8.99 6.28
C VAL A 46 -0.29 10.51 6.44
N SER A 47 0.67 11.21 5.84
CA SER A 47 0.81 12.66 5.95
C SER A 47 -0.10 13.44 5.00
N GLY A 48 -0.95 12.75 4.22
CA GLY A 48 -1.79 13.35 3.18
C GLY A 48 -0.99 13.99 2.04
N GLN A 49 0.29 13.65 1.90
CA GLN A 49 1.17 14.15 0.86
C GLN A 49 0.97 13.33 -0.42
N ARG A 50 1.23 13.95 -1.57
CA ARG A 50 1.30 13.21 -2.83
C ARG A 50 2.52 12.30 -2.79
N PRO A 51 2.37 10.98 -2.97
CA PRO A 51 3.52 10.08 -2.96
C PRO A 51 4.53 10.40 -4.06
N GLU A 52 5.81 10.39 -3.71
CA GLU A 52 6.91 10.49 -4.68
C GLU A 52 7.06 9.19 -5.47
N ILE A 53 6.81 8.06 -4.82
CA ILE A 53 6.86 6.72 -5.41
C ILE A 53 5.45 6.35 -5.88
N SER A 54 5.31 5.87 -7.11
CA SER A 54 4.01 5.41 -7.62
C SER A 54 3.50 4.21 -6.80
N ALA A 55 2.24 4.27 -6.37
CA ALA A 55 1.55 3.19 -5.68
C ALA A 55 0.81 2.23 -6.66
N GLU A 56 0.90 2.47 -7.96
CA GLU A 56 0.20 1.68 -8.97
C GLU A 56 0.61 0.21 -8.90
N GLY A 57 -0.37 -0.70 -8.87
CA GLY A 57 -0.12 -2.15 -8.78
C GLY A 57 0.30 -2.67 -7.39
N LEU A 58 0.53 -1.79 -6.41
CA LEU A 58 0.85 -2.18 -5.03
C LEU A 58 -0.40 -2.32 -4.14
N GLY A 59 -1.54 -1.83 -4.60
CA GLY A 59 -2.79 -1.89 -3.85
C GLY A 59 -3.39 -3.30 -3.75
N ILE A 60 -4.14 -3.55 -2.67
CA ILE A 60 -4.87 -4.81 -2.44
C ILE A 60 -5.96 -5.04 -3.49
N ASP A 61 -6.43 -3.98 -4.14
CA ASP A 61 -7.44 -4.00 -5.19
C ASP A 61 -6.99 -4.79 -6.43
N ARG A 62 -5.69 -5.03 -6.61
CA ARG A 62 -5.19 -5.88 -7.71
C ARG A 62 -5.68 -7.34 -7.64
N TYR A 63 -6.11 -7.80 -6.46
CA TYR A 63 -6.73 -9.11 -6.26
C TYR A 63 -8.26 -9.06 -6.21
N ALA A 64 -8.85 -7.87 -6.30
CA ALA A 64 -10.30 -7.73 -6.31
C ALA A 64 -10.85 -8.06 -7.71
N PRO A 65 -11.78 -9.01 -7.85
CA PRO A 65 -12.40 -9.29 -9.13
C PRO A 65 -13.30 -8.13 -9.55
N GLY A 66 -12.97 -7.50 -10.69
CA GLY A 66 -13.94 -6.85 -11.59
C GLY A 66 -14.88 -5.80 -11.01
N ARG A 67 -14.53 -5.07 -9.94
CA ARG A 67 -15.30 -3.88 -9.53
C ARG A 67 -14.52 -2.63 -9.89
N ALA A 68 -15.08 -1.87 -10.83
CA ALA A 68 -14.61 -0.58 -11.30
C ALA A 68 -13.99 0.25 -10.16
N ARG A 69 -12.85 0.90 -10.48
CA ARG A 69 -12.05 1.90 -9.75
C ARG A 69 -12.83 2.80 -8.78
N GLY A 70 -13.47 2.19 -7.79
CA GLY A 70 -14.45 2.79 -6.91
C GLY A 70 -13.72 3.40 -5.74
N ARG A 71 -13.17 4.59 -5.97
CA ARG A 71 -12.68 5.54 -4.96
C ARG A 71 -11.98 4.83 -3.79
N LEU A 72 -10.72 4.44 -4.00
CA LEU A 72 -9.79 4.22 -2.89
C LEU A 72 -10.00 5.38 -1.89
N ALA A 73 -10.19 5.03 -0.62
CA ALA A 73 -10.51 6.00 0.43
C ALA A 73 -9.61 7.23 0.26
N ARG A 74 -10.22 8.42 0.09
CA ARG A 74 -9.47 9.68 -0.05
C ARG A 74 -8.50 9.77 1.14
N PRO A 75 -7.26 10.24 0.93
CA PRO A 75 -6.34 10.45 2.04
C PRO A 75 -7.04 11.30 3.10
N VAL A 76 -6.87 10.90 4.36
CA VAL A 76 -7.37 11.65 5.49
C VAL A 76 -6.73 13.04 5.40
N THR A 77 -7.55 14.06 5.10
CA THR A 77 -7.15 15.44 5.38
C THR A 77 -6.92 15.50 6.88
N ALA A 78 -5.69 15.80 7.30
CA ALA A 78 -5.37 16.02 8.70
C ALA A 78 -6.37 17.03 9.31
N PRO A 79 -6.83 16.82 10.56
CA PRO A 79 -7.59 17.86 11.25
C PRO A 79 -6.68 19.09 11.41
N ALA A 80 -7.27 20.27 11.18
CA ALA A 80 -6.65 21.57 11.40
C ALA A 80 -6.23 21.78 12.87
#